data_AF-A0A7V8NS47-F1
#
_entry.id   AF-A0A7V8NS47-F1
#
_cell.length_a   1.000
_cell.length_b   1.000
_cell.length_c   1.000
_cell.angle_alpha   90.00
_cell.angle_beta   90.00
_cell.angle_gamma   90.00
#
_symmetry.space_group_name_H-M   'P 1'
#
loop_
_entity.id
_entity.type
_entity.pdbx_description
1 polymer ?
#
loop_
_entity_poly.entity_id
_entity_poly.type
_entity_poly.pdbx_seq_one_letter_code
_entity_poly.pdbx_strand_id
1 'polypeptide(L)'
;PVFLFEPHQPEQCEWKPQVLLDITPVWPKKYAAFQEMNAQEHLWHYYERVALQRGAQASRNSNKNIEYGEAFQRVFPQVTEELR
;
A
#
# COMPACT_ATOMS: atom_id res chain seq x y z
N PRO A 1 6.71 14.49 6.91
CA PRO A 1 7.31 13.62 5.86
C PRO A 1 6.45 13.70 4.59
N VAL A 2 7.04 13.46 3.42
CA VAL A 2 6.30 13.38 2.15
C VAL A 2 6.49 11.97 1.57
N PHE A 3 5.37 11.38 1.16
CA PHE A 3 5.31 10.02 0.62
C PHE A 3 4.71 10.03 -0.79
N LEU A 4 5.25 9.19 -1.66
CA LEU A 4 4.68 8.88 -2.97
C LEU A 4 3.93 7.56 -2.86
N PHE A 5 2.63 7.61 -3.12
CA PHE A 5 1.76 6.44 -3.17
C PHE A 5 2.12 5.56 -4.37
N GLU A 6 1.74 4.29 -4.30
CA GLU A 6 2.01 3.32 -5.36
C GLU A 6 1.35 3.72 -6.69
N PRO A 7 2.12 3.91 -7.78
CA PRO A 7 1.56 4.20 -9.09
C PRO A 7 1.05 2.93 -9.78
N HIS A 8 0.32 3.09 -10.88
CA HIS A 8 -0.29 1.95 -11.59
C HIS A 8 0.74 0.97 -12.20
N GLN A 9 1.95 1.44 -12.51
CA GLN A 9 3.05 0.59 -12.98
C GLN A 9 4.32 0.90 -12.18
N PRO A 10 4.46 0.32 -10.97
CA PRO A 10 5.52 0.66 -10.02
C PRO A 10 6.92 0.63 -10.63
N GLU A 11 7.25 -0.44 -11.35
CA GLU A 11 8.57 -0.67 -11.93
C GLU A 11 8.87 0.29 -13.09
N GLN A 12 7.86 0.67 -13.88
CA GLN A 12 8.00 1.63 -14.98
C GLN A 12 8.17 3.07 -14.50
N CYS A 13 7.61 3.38 -13.33
CA CYS A 13 7.79 4.67 -12.66
C CYS A 13 9.08 4.75 -11.83
N GLU A 14 9.94 3.72 -11.88
CA GLU A 14 11.12 3.56 -11.02
C GLU A 14 10.81 3.70 -9.53
N TRP A 15 9.55 3.41 -9.15
CA TRP A 15 9.06 3.57 -7.81
C TRP A 15 9.43 2.33 -6.97
N LYS A 16 9.92 2.56 -5.75
CA LYS A 16 10.31 1.48 -4.84
C LYS A 16 9.65 1.66 -3.47
N PRO A 17 8.93 0.66 -2.96
CA PRO A 17 8.28 0.76 -1.66
C PRO A 17 9.33 0.82 -0.54
N GLN A 18 9.20 1.80 0.35
CA GLN A 18 10.07 1.99 1.52
C GLN A 18 9.30 1.92 2.84
N VAL A 19 7.99 2.11 2.81
CA VAL A 19 7.09 1.97 3.96
C VAL A 19 5.90 1.12 3.54
N LEU A 20 5.58 0.12 4.37
CA LEU A 20 4.40 -0.71 4.22
C LEU A 20 3.48 -0.43 5.41
N LEU A 21 2.27 0.06 5.12
CA LEU A 21 1.25 0.37 6.11
C LEU A 21 0.20 -0.73 6.12
N ASP A 22 -0.03 -1.31 7.29
CA ASP A 22 -1.16 -2.23 7.51
C ASP A 22 -2.46 -1.43 7.45
N ILE A 23 -3.27 -1.71 6.43
CA ILE A 23 -4.60 -1.12 6.25
C ILE A 23 -5.72 -2.17 6.45
N THR A 24 -5.40 -3.37 6.92
CA THR A 24 -6.37 -4.44 7.19
C THR A 24 -7.56 -3.94 8.03
N PRO A 25 -7.38 -3.17 9.12
CA PRO A 25 -8.51 -2.70 9.94
C PRO A 25 -9.45 -1.72 9.23
N VAL A 26 -9.00 -1.08 8.15
CA VAL A 26 -9.76 -0.04 7.43
C VAL A 26 -10.05 -0.42 5.98
N TRP A 27 -9.66 -1.63 5.55
CA TRP A 27 -9.91 -2.13 4.19
C TRP A 27 -11.36 -2.00 3.73
N PRO A 28 -12.39 -2.34 4.55
CA PRO A 28 -13.78 -2.20 4.11
C PRO A 28 -14.16 -0.78 3.70
N LYS A 29 -13.59 0.25 4.35
CA LYS A 29 -13.83 1.65 4.01
C LYS A 29 -13.18 2.03 2.68
N LYS A 30 -11.96 1.55 2.44
CA LYS A 30 -11.23 1.79 1.19
C LYS A 30 -11.93 1.10 0.01
N TYR A 31 -12.36 -0.15 0.20
CA TYR A 31 -13.08 -0.89 -0.84
C TYR A 31 -14.43 -0.24 -1.18
N ALA A 32 -15.19 0.19 -0.17
CA ALA A 32 -16.42 0.95 -0.39
C ALA A 32 -16.17 2.25 -1.19
N ALA A 33 -15.08 2.97 -0.90
CA ALA A 33 -14.72 4.18 -1.65
C ALA A 33 -14.39 3.89 -3.12
N PHE A 34 -13.82 2.73 -3.46
CA PHE A 34 -13.65 2.33 -4.85
C PHE A 34 -14.99 2.12 -5.56
N GLN A 35 -15.96 1.51 -4.87
CA GLN A 35 -17.28 1.21 -5.42
C GLN A 35 -18.07 2.46 -5.81
N GLU A 36 -17.79 3.63 -5.21
CA GLU A 36 -18.35 4.91 -5.66
C GLU A 36 -17.90 5.29 -7.10
N MET A 37 -16.79 4.74 -7.58
CA MET A 37 -16.28 4.94 -8.94
C MET A 37 -16.86 3.92 -9.93
N ASN A 38 -18.19 3.91 -10.06
CA ASN A 38 -18.99 2.92 -10.81
C ASN A 38 -18.53 2.62 -12.25
N ALA A 39 -17.81 3.52 -12.92
CA ALA A 39 -17.34 3.31 -14.29
C ALA A 39 -16.04 2.47 -14.38
N GLN A 40 -15.43 2.06 -13.26
CA GLN A 40 -14.05 1.56 -13.22
C GLN A 40 -13.91 0.25 -12.42
N GLU A 41 -14.88 -0.66 -12.52
CA GLU A 41 -14.89 -1.94 -11.77
C GLU A 41 -13.60 -2.76 -11.89
N HIS A 42 -13.01 -2.80 -13.10
CA HIS A 42 -11.74 -3.48 -13.32
C HIS A 42 -10.59 -2.94 -12.46
N LEU A 43 -10.61 -1.64 -12.14
CA LEU A 43 -9.63 -1.02 -11.25
C LEU A 43 -9.87 -1.40 -9.79
N TRP A 44 -11.11 -1.67 -9.37
CA TRP A 44 -11.40 -2.08 -8.00
C TRP A 44 -10.68 -3.38 -7.67
N HIS A 45 -10.87 -4.38 -8.53
CA HIS A 45 -10.20 -5.67 -8.41
C HIS A 45 -8.68 -5.56 -8.61
N TYR A 46 -8.22 -4.64 -9.47
CA TYR A 46 -6.79 -4.36 -9.59
C TYR A 46 -6.21 -3.87 -8.26
N TYR A 47 -6.79 -2.85 -7.65
CA TYR A 47 -6.28 -2.26 -6.41
C TYR A 47 -6.53 -3.13 -5.16
N GLU A 48 -7.53 -4.01 -5.19
CA GLU A 48 -7.66 -5.11 -4.23
C GLU A 48 -6.47 -6.06 -4.30
N ARG A 49 -6.10 -6.52 -5.49
CA ARG A 49 -4.90 -7.36 -5.65
C ARG A 49 -3.64 -6.63 -5.24
N VAL A 50 -3.49 -5.34 -5.57
CA VAL A 50 -2.36 -4.53 -5.08
C VAL A 50 -2.29 -4.55 -3.56
N ALA A 51 -3.41 -4.30 -2.88
CA ALA A 51 -3.44 -4.28 -1.42
C ALA A 51 -3.07 -5.64 -0.81
N LEU A 52 -3.57 -6.75 -1.36
CA LEU A 52 -3.21 -8.11 -0.95
C LEU A 52 -1.72 -8.40 -1.16
N GLN A 53 -1.16 -8.01 -2.31
CA GLN A 53 0.26 -8.21 -2.60
C GLN A 53 1.16 -7.42 -1.64
N ARG A 54 0.79 -6.18 -1.30
CA ARG A 54 1.53 -5.39 -0.30
C ARG A 54 1.33 -5.92 1.12
N GLY A 55 0.16 -6.47 1.44
CA GLY A 55 -0.08 -7.17 2.72
C GLY A 55 0.84 -8.39 2.87
N ALA A 56 0.95 -9.23 1.84
CA ALA A 56 1.86 -10.37 1.83
C ALA A 56 3.33 -9.95 2.00
N GLN A 57 3.77 -8.88 1.31
CA GLN A 57 5.11 -8.32 1.47
C GLN A 57 5.34 -7.74 2.87
N ALA A 58 4.35 -7.07 3.45
CA ALA A 58 4.43 -6.50 4.80
C ALA A 58 4.53 -7.60 5.86
N SER A 59 3.72 -8.65 5.73
CA SER A 59 3.79 -9.86 6.55
C SER A 59 5.15 -10.54 6.41
N ARG A 60 5.70 -10.63 5.20
CA ARG A 60 7.02 -11.24 4.97
C ARG A 60 8.17 -10.45 5.59
N ASN A 61 8.04 -9.12 5.67
CA ASN A 61 9.04 -8.19 6.20
C ASN A 61 8.81 -7.85 7.68
N SER A 62 7.87 -8.51 8.36
CA SER A 62 7.58 -8.26 9.78
C SER A 62 7.17 -9.55 10.49
N ASN A 63 6.92 -9.46 11.81
CA ASN A 63 6.33 -10.56 12.59
C ASN A 63 4.81 -10.40 12.72
N LYS A 64 4.17 -9.60 11.85
CA LYS A 64 2.73 -9.31 11.91
C LYS A 64 2.00 -10.07 10.79
N ASN A 65 0.77 -10.49 11.08
CA ASN A 65 -0.13 -11.05 10.07
C ASN A 65 -0.96 -9.90 9.45
N ILE A 66 -0.55 -9.43 8.28
CA ILE A 66 -1.14 -8.29 7.56
C ILE A 66 -1.75 -8.81 6.26
N GLU A 67 -3.05 -8.61 6.08
CA GLU A 67 -3.80 -9.06 4.90
C GLU A 67 -3.80 -8.00 3.80
N TYR A 68 -4.09 -6.74 4.15
CA TYR A 68 -4.12 -5.62 3.20
C TYR A 68 -3.05 -4.59 3.58
N GLY A 69 -2.18 -4.28 2.62
CA GLY A 69 -1.12 -3.29 2.76
C GLY A 69 -1.27 -2.12 1.79
N GLU A 70 -0.82 -0.95 2.20
CA GLU A 70 -0.44 0.13 1.30
C GLU A 70 1.05 0.35 1.35
N ALA A 71 1.62 0.69 0.20
CA ALA A 71 3.04 0.86 0.07
C ALA A 71 3.39 2.29 -0.39
N PHE A 72 4.46 2.83 0.18
CA PHE A 72 4.85 4.22 0.00
C PHE A 72 6.36 4.34 -0.20
N GLN A 73 6.77 5.23 -1.09
CA GLN A 73 8.16 5.70 -1.21
C GLN A 73 8.31 7.03 -0.46
N ARG A 74 9.46 7.26 0.15
CA ARG A 74 9.78 8.49 0.89
C ARG A 74 10.52 9.47 0.00
N VAL A 75 10.17 10.75 0.10
CA VAL A 75 10.94 11.85 -0.52
C VAL A 75 12.08 12.30 0.39
N PHE A 76 11.82 12.33 1.70
CA PHE A 76 12.78 12.80 2.71
C PHE A 76 13.20 11.68 3.66
N PRO A 77 14.43 11.73 4.21
CA PRO A 77 14.94 10.72 5.13
C PRO A 77 14.11 10.62 6.42
N GLN A 78 14.28 9.52 7.15
CA GLN A 78 13.73 9.36 8.51
C GLN A 78 14.72 9.88 9.54
N VAL A 79 14.26 10.75 10.43
CA VAL A 79 14.96 11.07 11.68
C VAL A 79 14.39 10.16 12.76
N THR A 80 15.23 9.41 13.47
CA THR A 80 14.80 8.46 14.51
C THR A 80 15.86 8.33 15.59
N GLU A 81 15.42 8.03 16.81
CA GLU A 81 16.28 7.66 17.94
C GLU A 81 16.51 6.14 18.02
N GLU A 82 15.65 5.34 17.39
CA GLU A 82 15.75 3.87 17.37
C GLU A 82 15.60 3.32 15.93
N LEU A 83 16.33 2.24 15.63
CA LEU A 83 16.19 1.42 14.41
C LEU A 83 15.59 0.08 14.83
N ARG A 84 14.30 -0.13 14.59
CA ARG A 84 13.60 -1.41 14.80
C ARG A 84 13.03 -1.93 13.49
#